data_AF-A0AAD5UEE6-F1
#
_entry.id   AF-A0AAD5UEE6-F1
#
_cell.length_a   1.000
_cell.length_b   1.000
_cell.length_c   1.000
_cell.angle_alpha   90.00
_cell.angle_beta   90.00
_cell.angle_gamma   90.00
#
_symmetry.space_group_name_H-M   'P 1'
#
loop_
_entity.id
_entity.type
_entity.pdbx_description
1 polymer ?
#
loop_
_entity_poly.entity_id
_entity_poly.type
_entity_poly.pdbx_seq_one_letter_code
_entity_poly.pdbx_strand_id
1 'polypeptide(L)'
;MGCLDFIAYQSVKVVVVRDYRLALLYYLSLIGIAAYIIWNSVTTGSYLDKAPPVAGSVRATVQFDSRFKVPKPSYCHDSDPNPKNFQYGCLYWSENQIVYPYQGELNTIFITTRVSISDVPTVSGCNFMEANSTGCQVPAPGPKRTYYVANVEALSFRVDHSVRVQASFSFGQTQLFSMAPQNMNGTMTQQCGKNQYDVITFNGAYRSNELATNGTRLDTFLLGDLLNSAQGQKDDGSCPDTTIPYDFNTVSTADGAKPGEPVRSAGGIISTPIFYTNKAQPFSLNGEIASLDYKYLPSFIKGSEFKVVETVTNQDGSLTYVDRHGFRVVFAQTGSIGIFNMINALLNVVAGFALFSVAAVIVDSIMLYILPKRKEYQSAKFQETAVLHPTNENNQALPPLHFSYK
;
A
#
# COMPACT_ATOMS: atom_id res chain seq x y z
N MET A 1 -47.56 36.22 -19.63
CA MET A 1 -46.99 35.43 -18.51
C MET A 1 -46.67 36.41 -17.40
N GLY A 2 -47.43 36.36 -16.32
CA GLY A 2 -47.23 37.25 -15.18
C GLY A 2 -46.05 36.79 -14.34
N CYS A 3 -45.42 37.70 -13.59
CA CYS A 3 -44.31 37.36 -12.68
C CYS A 3 -44.66 36.27 -11.65
N LEU A 4 -45.96 36.05 -11.36
CA LEU A 4 -46.47 34.99 -10.49
C LEU A 4 -46.40 33.59 -11.13
N ASP A 5 -46.51 33.48 -12.46
CA ASP A 5 -46.38 32.20 -13.15
C ASP A 5 -44.95 31.64 -13.02
N PHE A 6 -43.95 32.53 -12.83
CA PHE A 6 -42.56 32.16 -12.64
C PHE A 6 -42.26 31.57 -11.25
N ILE A 7 -43.10 31.88 -10.25
CA ILE A 7 -42.94 31.42 -8.86
C ILE A 7 -43.94 30.28 -8.54
N ALA A 8 -44.75 29.85 -9.51
CA ALA A 8 -45.73 28.80 -9.33
C ALA A 8 -45.06 27.43 -9.09
N TYR A 9 -45.38 26.78 -7.97
CA TYR A 9 -44.95 25.42 -7.65
C TYR A 9 -45.92 24.40 -8.25
N GLN A 10 -45.42 23.48 -9.07
CA GLN A 10 -46.19 22.38 -9.64
C GLN A 10 -46.03 21.12 -8.79
N SER A 11 -47.14 20.47 -8.47
CA SER A 11 -47.17 19.20 -7.73
C SER A 11 -47.84 18.12 -8.57
N VAL A 12 -47.38 16.88 -8.43
CA VAL A 12 -47.98 15.72 -9.08
C VAL A 12 -49.19 15.20 -8.30
N LYS A 13 -50.28 14.91 -9.00
CA LYS A 13 -51.43 14.21 -8.41
C LYS A 13 -51.04 12.76 -8.12
N VAL A 14 -51.25 12.30 -6.89
CA VAL A 14 -50.86 10.95 -6.44
C VAL A 14 -52.10 10.10 -6.16
N VAL A 15 -52.07 8.83 -6.57
CA VAL A 15 -53.10 7.83 -6.24
C VAL A 15 -52.61 6.99 -5.06
N VAL A 16 -53.38 6.96 -3.97
CA VAL A 16 -53.03 6.20 -2.76
C VAL A 16 -53.72 4.84 -2.79
N VAL A 17 -52.95 3.78 -2.97
CA VAL A 17 -53.46 2.39 -2.99
C VAL A 17 -53.29 1.76 -1.61
N ARG A 18 -54.41 1.37 -0.97
CA ARG A 18 -54.42 0.72 0.35
C ARG A 18 -54.49 -0.81 0.23
N ASP A 19 -53.42 -1.42 -0.28
CA ASP A 19 -53.28 -2.89 -0.36
C ASP A 19 -52.07 -3.35 0.46
N TYR A 20 -52.28 -4.26 1.41
CA TYR A 20 -51.24 -4.75 2.32
C TYR A 20 -50.12 -5.53 1.59
N ARG A 21 -50.43 -6.20 0.48
CA ARG A 21 -49.45 -7.00 -0.29
C ARG A 21 -48.47 -6.09 -1.03
N LEU A 22 -49.01 -5.05 -1.69
CA LEU A 22 -48.20 -4.04 -2.38
C LEU A 22 -47.41 -3.20 -1.39
N ALA A 23 -48.04 -2.80 -0.26
CA ALA A 23 -47.34 -2.06 0.79
C ALA A 23 -46.17 -2.88 1.34
N LEU A 24 -46.39 -4.16 1.68
CA LEU A 24 -45.32 -5.04 2.16
C LEU A 24 -44.18 -5.15 1.14
N LEU A 25 -44.49 -5.40 -0.13
CA LEU A 25 -43.48 -5.53 -1.19
C LEU A 25 -42.69 -4.22 -1.39
N TYR A 26 -43.37 -3.07 -1.37
CA TYR A 26 -42.74 -1.76 -1.48
C TYR A 26 -41.81 -1.47 -0.30
N TYR A 27 -42.29 -1.64 0.94
CA TYR A 27 -41.48 -1.37 2.13
C TYR A 27 -40.32 -2.35 2.30
N LEU A 28 -40.51 -3.64 1.98
CA LEU A 28 -39.40 -4.61 1.96
C LEU A 28 -38.34 -4.23 0.94
N SER A 29 -38.74 -3.77 -0.25
CA SER A 29 -37.82 -3.30 -1.28
C SER A 29 -37.06 -2.05 -0.81
N LEU A 30 -37.75 -1.09 -0.19
CA LEU A 30 -37.11 0.11 0.38
C LEU A 30 -36.11 -0.24 1.48
N ILE A 31 -36.48 -1.08 2.44
CA ILE A 31 -35.60 -1.52 3.53
C ILE A 31 -34.38 -2.26 2.96
N GLY A 32 -34.58 -3.14 1.99
CA GLY A 32 -33.50 -3.86 1.32
C GLY A 32 -32.53 -2.93 0.60
N ILE A 33 -33.04 -1.94 -0.14
CA ILE A 33 -32.21 -0.94 -0.82
C ILE A 33 -31.48 -0.06 0.21
N ALA A 34 -32.15 0.40 1.26
CA ALA A 34 -31.53 1.21 2.30
C ALA A 34 -30.41 0.44 3.03
N ALA A 35 -30.65 -0.82 3.39
CA ALA A 35 -29.64 -1.69 3.98
C ALA A 35 -28.46 -1.91 3.04
N TYR A 36 -28.71 -2.13 1.75
CA TYR A 36 -27.66 -2.26 0.73
C TYR A 36 -26.82 -0.98 0.60
N ILE A 37 -27.45 0.20 0.54
CA ILE A 37 -26.75 1.48 0.45
C ILE A 37 -25.88 1.70 1.69
N ILE A 38 -26.42 1.47 2.89
CA ILE A 38 -25.67 1.62 4.14
C ILE A 38 -24.49 0.64 4.17
N TRP A 39 -24.73 -0.63 3.86
CA TRP A 39 -23.69 -1.65 3.81
C TRP A 39 -22.60 -1.29 2.80
N ASN A 40 -22.97 -0.91 1.57
CA ASN A 40 -22.03 -0.51 0.53
C ASN A 40 -21.26 0.75 0.93
N SER A 41 -21.94 1.74 1.51
CA SER A 41 -21.33 2.99 1.98
C SER A 41 -20.29 2.75 3.08
N VAL A 42 -20.61 1.89 4.05
CA VAL A 42 -19.70 1.52 5.16
C VAL A 42 -18.53 0.68 4.67
N THR A 43 -18.78 -0.36 3.86
CA THR A 43 -17.74 -1.29 3.39
C THR A 43 -16.79 -0.66 2.38
N THR A 44 -17.32 0.13 1.45
CA THR A 44 -16.49 0.83 0.47
C THR A 44 -15.92 2.13 1.04
N GLY A 45 -16.51 2.71 2.08
CA GLY A 45 -16.13 4.02 2.62
C GLY A 45 -16.39 5.13 1.60
N SER A 46 -17.54 5.11 0.93
CA SER A 46 -17.85 6.04 -0.18
C SER A 46 -18.11 7.48 0.28
N TYR A 47 -18.42 7.68 1.57
CA TYR A 47 -18.53 9.00 2.21
C TYR A 47 -17.15 9.63 2.52
N LEU A 48 -16.06 8.89 2.29
CA LEU A 48 -14.70 9.38 2.45
C LEU A 48 -14.17 9.92 1.12
N ASP A 49 -13.53 11.08 1.15
CA ASP A 49 -12.61 11.51 0.11
C ASP A 49 -11.28 10.79 0.31
N LYS A 50 -10.91 9.93 -0.66
CA LYS A 50 -9.74 9.08 -0.56
C LYS A 50 -8.62 9.68 -1.36
N ALA A 51 -7.53 10.03 -0.67
CA ALA A 51 -6.31 10.49 -1.30
C ALA A 51 -5.21 9.43 -1.13
N PRO A 52 -4.35 9.25 -2.15
CA PRO A 52 -3.08 8.55 -1.93
C PRO A 52 -2.23 9.36 -0.93
N PRO A 53 -1.43 8.70 -0.08
CA PRO A 53 -0.50 9.41 0.78
C PRO A 53 0.51 10.19 -0.07
N VAL A 54 0.81 11.42 0.34
CA VAL A 54 1.93 12.18 -0.19
C VAL A 54 3.19 11.64 0.49
N ALA A 55 4.15 11.18 -0.32
CA ALA A 55 5.40 10.63 0.18
C ALA A 55 6.08 11.64 1.12
N GLY A 56 6.28 11.22 2.37
CA GLY A 56 7.10 11.91 3.35
C GLY A 56 8.55 11.43 3.27
N SER A 57 9.19 11.30 4.43
CA SER A 57 10.56 10.78 4.52
C SER A 57 10.55 9.35 5.02
N VAL A 58 11.27 8.43 4.37
CA VAL A 58 11.63 7.13 4.95
C VAL A 58 13.14 7.07 5.10
N ARG A 59 13.60 6.77 6.31
CA ARG A 59 15.01 6.59 6.64
C ARG A 59 15.19 5.23 7.31
N ALA A 60 16.08 4.42 6.78
CA ALA A 60 16.48 3.17 7.40
C ALA A 60 17.90 3.26 7.94
N THR A 61 18.11 2.70 9.12
CA THR A 61 19.42 2.57 9.77
C THR A 61 19.57 1.14 10.29
N VAL A 62 20.80 0.67 10.44
CA VAL A 62 21.06 -0.65 11.03
C VAL A 62 21.97 -0.52 12.23
N GLN A 63 21.78 -1.41 13.18
CA GLN A 63 22.59 -1.49 14.37
C GLN A 63 22.90 -2.96 14.70
N PHE A 64 24.13 -3.27 15.10
CA PHE A 64 24.42 -4.51 15.80
C PHE A 64 24.03 -4.35 17.27
N ASP A 65 23.35 -5.34 17.82
CA ASP A 65 23.19 -5.39 19.26
C ASP A 65 24.52 -5.83 19.90
N SER A 66 25.23 -4.84 20.46
CA SER A 66 26.53 -4.98 21.11
C SER A 66 26.52 -5.91 22.32
N ARG A 67 25.34 -6.31 22.82
CA ARG A 67 25.20 -7.26 23.93
C ARG A 67 25.41 -8.70 23.51
N PHE A 68 25.23 -9.01 22.22
CA PHE A 68 25.47 -10.36 21.72
C PHE A 68 26.93 -10.55 21.33
N LYS A 69 27.66 -11.35 22.11
CA LYS A 69 28.85 -12.03 21.60
C LYS A 69 28.38 -13.08 20.60
N VAL A 70 28.22 -12.68 19.35
CA VAL A 70 27.69 -13.59 18.34
C VAL A 70 28.77 -14.63 17.99
N PRO A 71 28.52 -15.93 18.22
CA PRO A 71 29.48 -16.97 17.87
C PRO A 71 29.78 -16.94 16.37
N LYS A 72 30.95 -17.43 15.97
CA LYS A 72 31.32 -17.55 14.55
C LYS A 72 30.23 -18.39 13.84
N PRO A 73 29.58 -17.85 12.78
CA PRO A 73 28.55 -18.59 12.07
C PRO A 73 29.06 -19.89 11.46
N SER A 74 28.16 -20.86 11.29
CA SER A 74 28.50 -22.16 10.71
C SER A 74 29.10 -22.05 9.30
N TYR A 75 28.58 -21.12 8.50
CA TYR A 75 29.05 -20.82 7.13
C TYR A 75 30.41 -20.12 7.07
N CYS A 76 30.98 -19.73 8.22
CA CYS A 76 32.30 -19.14 8.32
C CYS A 76 33.40 -20.17 8.65
N HIS A 77 33.07 -21.43 8.91
CA HIS A 77 34.08 -22.45 9.19
C HIS A 77 34.79 -22.89 7.91
N ASP A 78 36.11 -23.07 8.00
CA ASP A 78 37.00 -23.42 6.89
C ASP A 78 36.78 -24.84 6.34
N SER A 79 35.81 -25.57 6.91
CA SER A 79 35.54 -26.99 6.68
C SER A 79 34.17 -27.25 6.05
N ASP A 80 33.63 -26.33 5.24
CA ASP A 80 32.44 -26.60 4.43
C ASP A 80 32.83 -27.59 3.29
N PRO A 81 32.24 -28.80 3.22
CA PRO A 81 32.57 -29.81 2.23
C PRO A 81 32.16 -29.44 0.79
N ASN A 82 31.51 -28.29 0.56
CA ASN A 82 31.17 -27.79 -0.77
C ASN A 82 31.97 -26.50 -1.12
N PRO A 83 33.25 -26.62 -1.53
CA PRO A 83 34.18 -25.49 -1.68
C PRO A 83 33.92 -24.59 -2.91
N LYS A 84 32.74 -24.62 -3.52
CA LYS A 84 32.59 -24.13 -4.90
C LYS A 84 32.58 -22.60 -5.06
N ASN A 85 32.47 -21.78 -4.00
CA ASN A 85 32.45 -20.31 -4.15
C ASN A 85 33.08 -19.47 -3.01
N PHE A 86 33.67 -20.07 -1.97
CA PHE A 86 34.20 -19.34 -0.79
C PHE A 86 35.64 -19.73 -0.49
N GLN A 87 36.58 -18.89 -0.92
CA GLN A 87 37.99 -19.25 -0.92
C GLN A 87 38.75 -18.71 0.30
N TYR A 88 38.19 -17.73 1.05
CA TYR A 88 38.95 -16.99 2.07
C TYR A 88 38.23 -16.72 3.41
N GLY A 89 37.06 -17.33 3.67
CA GLY A 89 36.36 -17.25 4.96
C GLY A 89 35.45 -16.03 5.16
N CYS A 90 35.31 -15.57 6.41
CA CYS A 90 34.43 -14.45 6.80
C CYS A 90 35.19 -13.24 7.35
N LEU A 91 34.67 -12.05 7.06
CA LEU A 91 35.09 -10.78 7.63
C LEU A 91 34.08 -10.32 8.69
N TYR A 92 34.59 -9.68 9.74
CA TYR A 92 33.79 -8.95 10.72
C TYR A 92 33.80 -7.48 10.35
N TRP A 93 32.67 -6.96 9.89
CA TRP A 93 32.50 -5.56 9.54
C TRP A 93 31.60 -4.86 10.56
N SER A 94 31.89 -3.59 10.81
CA SER A 94 31.00 -2.70 11.57
C SER A 94 29.76 -2.32 10.75
N GLU A 95 28.73 -1.77 11.39
CA GLU A 95 27.48 -1.41 10.72
C GLU A 95 27.69 -0.41 9.58
N ASN A 96 28.66 0.51 9.74
CA ASN A 96 29.01 1.51 8.74
C ASN A 96 29.77 0.92 7.54
N GLN A 97 30.41 -0.24 7.71
CA GLN A 97 31.09 -0.94 6.61
C GLN A 97 30.14 -1.87 5.86
N ILE A 98 29.13 -2.40 6.55
CA ILE A 98 28.11 -3.28 5.96
C ILE A 98 27.15 -2.49 5.08
N VAL A 99 26.70 -1.35 5.59
CA VAL A 99 25.78 -0.46 4.85
C VAL A 99 26.58 0.40 3.89
N TYR A 100 26.16 0.41 2.63
CA TYR A 100 26.75 1.27 1.60
C TYR A 100 25.65 1.99 0.82
N PRO A 101 25.82 3.27 0.43
CA PRO A 101 27.02 4.11 0.64
C PRO A 101 27.14 4.67 2.07
N TYR A 102 26.02 4.85 2.78
CA TYR A 102 26.01 5.30 4.16
C TYR A 102 24.66 4.97 4.82
N GLN A 103 24.63 5.01 6.16
CA GLN A 103 23.40 4.79 6.91
C GLN A 103 22.43 5.97 6.78
N GLY A 104 21.13 5.67 6.67
CA GLY A 104 20.11 6.70 6.57
C GLY A 104 19.88 7.25 5.17
N GLU A 105 20.24 6.48 4.13
CA GLU A 105 19.78 6.76 2.77
C GLU A 105 18.24 6.83 2.74
N LEU A 106 17.72 7.74 1.91
CA LEU A 106 16.28 7.93 1.77
C LEU A 106 15.68 6.80 0.95
N ASN A 107 14.62 6.19 1.46
CA ASN A 107 13.82 5.16 0.80
C ASN A 107 14.57 3.86 0.43
N THR A 108 15.89 3.77 0.52
CA THR A 108 16.62 2.52 0.31
C THR A 108 17.71 2.32 1.33
N ILE A 109 18.14 1.06 1.49
CA ILE A 109 19.34 0.70 2.21
C ILE A 109 19.92 -0.56 1.59
N PHE A 110 21.23 -0.58 1.39
CA PHE A 110 21.95 -1.74 0.88
C PHE A 110 22.82 -2.34 1.97
N ILE A 111 22.69 -3.65 2.16
CA ILE A 111 23.41 -4.44 3.17
C ILE A 111 24.31 -5.42 2.46
N THR A 112 25.61 -5.29 2.70
CA THR A 112 26.61 -6.18 2.12
C THR A 112 26.62 -7.52 2.86
N THR A 113 26.45 -8.62 2.14
CA THR A 113 26.54 -10.00 2.67
C THR A 113 27.76 -10.74 2.15
N ARG A 114 28.26 -10.36 0.97
CA ARG A 114 29.48 -10.87 0.35
C ARG A 114 30.28 -9.71 -0.21
N VAL A 115 31.60 -9.78 -0.08
CA VAL A 115 32.52 -8.82 -0.69
C VAL A 115 33.61 -9.56 -1.46
N SER A 116 33.98 -9.06 -2.63
CA SER A 116 35.19 -9.49 -3.33
C SER A 116 36.15 -8.31 -3.45
N ILE A 117 37.36 -8.48 -2.92
CA ILE A 117 38.37 -7.43 -2.85
C ILE A 117 39.46 -7.76 -3.87
N SER A 118 39.79 -6.82 -4.75
CA SER A 118 40.92 -6.91 -5.67
C SER A 118 41.77 -5.66 -5.58
N ASP A 119 43.06 -5.85 -5.33
CA ASP A 119 44.03 -4.76 -5.29
C ASP A 119 44.58 -4.50 -6.70
N VAL A 120 44.76 -3.23 -7.02
CA VAL A 120 45.42 -2.77 -8.24
C VAL A 120 46.88 -2.48 -7.89
N PRO A 121 47.84 -3.16 -8.53
CA PRO A 121 49.24 -2.94 -8.22
C PRO A 121 49.66 -1.50 -8.54
N THR A 122 50.55 -0.94 -7.72
CA THR A 122 51.16 0.37 -8.01
C THR A 122 52.11 0.25 -9.19
N VAL A 123 52.08 1.26 -10.07
CA VAL A 123 53.01 1.36 -11.19
C VAL A 123 54.09 2.37 -10.83
N SER A 124 55.35 1.97 -10.89
CA SER A 124 56.48 2.85 -10.56
C SER A 124 56.44 4.12 -11.43
N GLY A 125 56.46 5.30 -10.79
CA GLY A 125 56.40 6.61 -11.47
C GLY A 125 55.00 7.07 -11.91
N CYS A 126 53.93 6.39 -11.48
CA CYS A 126 52.55 6.71 -11.82
C CYS A 126 51.71 6.74 -10.54
N ASN A 127 51.34 7.94 -10.11
CA ASN A 127 50.44 8.16 -8.99
C ASN A 127 49.03 8.41 -9.56
N PHE A 128 48.06 7.54 -9.29
CA PHE A 128 46.71 7.70 -9.84
C PHE A 128 45.95 8.90 -9.26
N MET A 129 46.45 9.51 -8.17
CA MET A 129 45.89 10.72 -7.57
C MET A 129 46.50 12.01 -8.12
N GLU A 130 47.65 11.92 -8.80
CA GLU A 130 48.37 13.07 -9.35
C GLU A 130 48.75 12.81 -10.80
N ALA A 131 48.22 13.62 -11.72
CA ALA A 131 48.46 13.49 -13.16
C ALA A 131 49.88 13.97 -13.57
N ASN A 132 50.92 13.38 -12.97
CA ASN A 132 52.32 13.79 -13.16
C ASN A 132 52.96 13.17 -14.42
N SER A 133 52.32 12.20 -15.08
CA SER A 133 52.82 11.61 -16.32
C SER A 133 51.73 11.39 -17.38
N THR A 134 52.02 11.82 -18.61
CA THR A 134 51.19 11.61 -19.80
C THR A 134 51.33 10.15 -20.26
N GLY A 135 50.58 9.24 -19.64
CA GLY A 135 50.63 7.79 -19.94
C GLY A 135 50.27 6.87 -18.78
N CYS A 136 50.01 7.42 -17.59
CA CYS A 136 49.56 6.67 -16.42
C CYS A 136 48.15 6.10 -16.65
N GLN A 137 48.05 4.79 -16.90
CA GLN A 137 46.78 4.05 -17.02
C GLN A 137 46.64 3.07 -15.86
N VAL A 138 45.43 2.95 -15.33
CA VAL A 138 45.12 2.00 -14.25
C VAL A 138 45.27 0.57 -14.78
N PRO A 139 46.16 -0.27 -14.23
CA PRO A 139 46.34 -1.64 -14.69
C PRO A 139 45.13 -2.50 -14.35
N ALA A 140 45.06 -3.68 -14.97
CA ALA A 140 44.01 -4.64 -14.66
C ALA A 140 44.06 -5.02 -13.16
N PRO A 141 42.90 -5.17 -12.48
CA PRO A 141 42.85 -5.58 -11.09
C PRO A 141 43.53 -6.94 -10.88
N GLY A 142 44.17 -7.12 -9.73
CA GLY A 142 44.71 -8.41 -9.30
C GLY A 142 43.62 -9.46 -9.02
N PRO A 143 44.02 -10.67 -8.54
CA PRO A 143 43.07 -11.73 -8.23
C PRO A 143 42.05 -11.29 -7.18
N LYS A 144 40.77 -11.58 -7.43
CA LYS A 144 39.67 -11.28 -6.50
C LYS A 144 39.71 -12.25 -5.31
N ARG A 145 39.71 -11.70 -4.09
CA ARG A 145 39.52 -12.45 -2.84
C ARG A 145 38.10 -12.26 -2.34
N THR A 146 37.30 -13.31 -2.34
CA THR A 146 35.89 -13.27 -1.93
C THR A 146 35.71 -13.72 -0.48
N TYR A 147 34.98 -12.92 0.29
CA TYR A 147 34.65 -13.13 1.69
C TYR A 147 33.16 -12.98 1.94
N TYR A 148 32.66 -13.66 2.97
CA TYR A 148 31.36 -13.34 3.55
C TYR A 148 31.46 -12.34 4.69
N VAL A 149 30.41 -11.56 4.86
CA VAL A 149 30.27 -10.73 6.06
C VAL A 149 29.57 -11.57 7.13
N ALA A 150 30.22 -11.73 8.28
CA ALA A 150 29.66 -12.52 9.37
C ALA A 150 28.47 -11.80 10.04
N ASN A 151 27.49 -12.59 10.50
CA ASN A 151 26.39 -12.17 11.38
C ASN A 151 25.43 -11.12 10.80
N VAL A 152 25.36 -10.99 9.47
CA VAL A 152 24.43 -10.04 8.81
C VAL A 152 22.96 -10.32 9.12
N GLU A 153 22.62 -11.55 9.49
CA GLU A 153 21.24 -11.95 9.81
C GLU A 153 20.76 -11.41 11.15
N ALA A 154 21.70 -11.16 12.07
CA ALA A 154 21.44 -10.59 13.40
C ALA A 154 21.43 -9.06 13.38
N LEU A 155 21.52 -8.42 12.21
CA LEU A 155 21.39 -6.98 12.08
C LEU A 155 19.98 -6.53 12.41
N SER A 156 19.86 -5.61 13.35
CA SER A 156 18.62 -4.91 13.63
C SER A 156 18.46 -3.74 12.67
N PHE A 157 17.35 -3.69 11.97
CA PHE A 157 16.89 -2.53 11.21
C PHE A 157 16.10 -1.62 12.11
N ARG A 158 16.26 -0.33 11.89
CA ARG A 158 15.42 0.71 12.43
C ARG A 158 14.89 1.57 11.31
N VAL A 159 13.58 1.63 11.19
CA VAL A 159 12.90 2.40 10.15
C VAL A 159 12.18 3.58 10.79
N ASP A 160 12.52 4.77 10.32
CA ASP A 160 11.82 6.01 10.63
C ASP A 160 11.08 6.47 9.38
N HIS A 161 9.76 6.61 9.47
CA HIS A 161 8.97 7.08 8.35
C HIS A 161 7.91 8.10 8.76
N SER A 162 7.76 9.14 7.95
CA SER A 162 6.68 10.11 8.08
C SER A 162 5.79 10.04 6.85
N VAL A 163 4.48 10.25 7.04
CA VAL A 163 3.50 10.32 5.96
C VAL A 163 2.81 11.67 5.99
N ARG A 164 2.53 12.22 4.81
CA ARG A 164 1.73 13.43 4.66
C ARG A 164 0.44 13.11 3.93
N VAL A 165 -0.63 13.77 4.33
CA VAL A 165 -1.96 13.62 3.73
C VAL A 165 -2.44 15.00 3.35
N GLN A 166 -2.71 15.18 2.06
CA GLN A 166 -3.38 16.37 1.56
C GLN A 166 -4.83 15.98 1.30
N ALA A 167 -5.76 16.60 2.03
CA ALA A 167 -7.16 16.34 1.84
C ALA A 167 -7.97 17.63 1.76
N SER A 168 -9.00 17.55 0.92
CA SER A 168 -9.92 18.64 0.69
C SER A 168 -11.13 18.45 1.58
N PHE A 169 -11.38 19.44 2.42
CA PHE A 169 -12.58 19.52 3.23
C PHE A 169 -13.73 20.09 2.40
N SER A 170 -14.94 19.92 2.94
CA SER A 170 -16.13 20.54 2.37
C SER A 170 -15.90 22.05 2.23
N PHE A 171 -16.30 22.63 1.08
CA PHE A 171 -16.07 24.03 0.70
C PHE A 171 -14.65 24.41 0.21
N GLY A 172 -13.83 23.43 -0.19
CA GLY A 172 -12.61 23.70 -0.97
C GLY A 172 -11.40 24.14 -0.14
N GLN A 173 -11.46 24.04 1.19
CA GLN A 173 -10.28 24.19 2.03
C GLN A 173 -9.45 22.91 2.01
N THR A 174 -8.16 23.04 1.69
CA THR A 174 -7.22 21.92 1.75
C THR A 174 -6.41 22.00 3.04
N GLN A 175 -6.35 20.92 3.81
CA GLN A 175 -5.41 20.82 4.93
C GLN A 175 -4.36 19.74 4.67
N LEU A 176 -3.18 19.98 5.23
CA LEU A 176 -2.05 19.08 5.19
C LEU A 176 -1.85 18.52 6.60
N PHE A 177 -1.91 17.20 6.70
CA PHE A 177 -1.59 16.48 7.93
C PHE A 177 -0.27 15.76 7.76
N SER A 178 0.54 15.73 8.81
CA SER A 178 1.76 14.94 8.86
C SER A 178 1.75 14.06 10.10
N MET A 179 2.02 12.78 9.93
CA MET A 179 2.10 11.83 11.04
C MET A 179 3.44 11.11 11.06
N ALA A 180 3.99 11.00 12.25
CA ALA A 180 5.18 10.22 12.56
C ALA A 180 4.77 8.80 12.99
N PRO A 181 5.67 7.80 12.88
CA PRO A 181 5.31 6.39 13.05
C PRO A 181 4.85 6.11 14.49
N GLN A 182 5.42 6.81 15.46
CA GLN A 182 5.06 6.75 16.88
C GLN A 182 3.58 7.04 17.19
N ASN A 183 2.88 7.79 16.32
CA ASN A 183 1.47 8.13 16.48
C ASN A 183 0.53 7.21 15.69
N MET A 184 1.08 6.17 15.04
CA MET A 184 0.38 5.24 14.17
C MET A 184 0.59 3.80 14.65
N ASN A 185 -0.37 2.91 14.45
CA ASN A 185 -0.11 1.48 14.67
C ASN A 185 0.39 0.84 13.36
N GLY A 186 1.50 0.14 13.46
CA GLY A 186 2.11 -0.57 12.35
C GLY A 186 1.94 -2.08 12.45
N THR A 187 1.90 -2.78 11.33
CA THR A 187 2.22 -4.21 11.30
C THR A 187 3.18 -4.54 10.17
N MET A 188 4.08 -5.50 10.37
CA MET A 188 4.79 -6.13 9.26
C MET A 188 4.06 -7.41 8.92
N THR A 189 3.74 -7.59 7.65
CA THR A 189 2.92 -8.71 7.21
C THR A 189 3.61 -9.58 6.20
N GLN A 190 3.33 -10.87 6.25
CA GLN A 190 3.70 -11.81 5.22
C GLN A 190 2.49 -12.05 4.31
N GLN A 191 2.72 -11.95 3.00
CA GLN A 191 1.70 -12.29 2.01
C GLN A 191 1.84 -13.75 1.59
N CYS A 192 0.77 -14.53 1.73
CA CYS A 192 0.71 -15.88 1.18
C CYS A 192 -0.55 -16.06 0.31
N GLY A 193 -0.35 -16.03 -1.00
CA GLY A 193 -1.44 -16.01 -1.97
C GLY A 193 -2.37 -14.82 -1.75
N LYS A 194 -3.63 -15.09 -1.38
CA LYS A 194 -4.64 -14.07 -1.05
C LYS A 194 -4.69 -13.71 0.44
N ASN A 195 -4.03 -14.48 1.29
CA ASN A 195 -4.03 -14.29 2.73
C ASN A 195 -2.84 -13.43 3.15
N GLN A 196 -3.04 -12.66 4.22
CA GLN A 196 -2.04 -11.80 4.82
C GLN A 196 -1.99 -12.09 6.31
N TYR A 197 -0.79 -12.32 6.85
CA TYR A 197 -0.57 -12.65 8.25
C TYR A 197 0.33 -11.59 8.89
N ASP A 198 -0.01 -11.13 10.09
CA ASP A 198 0.82 -10.18 10.84
C ASP A 198 1.97 -10.95 11.51
N VAL A 199 3.21 -10.58 11.17
CA VAL A 199 4.45 -11.16 11.71
C VAL A 199 4.91 -10.36 12.93
N ILE A 200 4.92 -9.03 12.82
CA ILE A 200 5.28 -8.12 13.91
C ILE A 200 4.23 -7.01 13.99
N THR A 201 3.85 -6.63 15.21
CA THR A 201 2.95 -5.49 15.47
C THR A 201 3.71 -4.37 16.17
N PHE A 202 3.76 -3.21 15.53
CA PHE A 202 4.39 -1.97 16.01
C PHE A 202 3.33 -1.08 16.65
N ASN A 203 3.00 -1.36 17.91
CA ASN A 203 2.08 -0.54 18.70
C ASN A 203 2.83 0.21 19.83
N GLY A 204 2.09 0.99 20.63
CA GLY A 204 2.65 1.72 21.76
C GLY A 204 3.41 0.83 22.76
N ALA A 205 2.92 -0.39 23.01
CA ALA A 205 3.55 -1.35 23.93
C ALA A 205 4.87 -1.91 23.37
N TYR A 206 4.89 -2.25 22.08
CA TYR A 206 6.11 -2.64 21.38
C TYR A 206 7.18 -1.55 21.48
N ARG A 207 6.82 -0.31 21.14
CA ARG A 207 7.76 0.82 21.15
C ARG A 207 8.20 1.24 22.56
N SER A 208 7.37 1.03 23.59
CA SER A 208 7.80 1.23 24.97
C SER A 208 8.82 0.19 25.41
N ASN A 209 8.66 -1.07 24.98
CA ASN A 209 9.63 -2.13 25.23
C ASN A 209 10.94 -1.84 24.51
N GLU A 210 10.88 -1.46 23.23
CA GLU A 210 12.06 -1.04 22.45
C GLU A 210 12.76 0.19 23.05
N LEU A 211 12.01 1.13 23.62
CA LEU A 211 12.61 2.26 24.31
C LEU A 211 13.38 1.80 25.55
N ALA A 212 12.85 0.84 26.30
CA ALA A 212 13.49 0.29 27.48
C ALA A 212 14.73 -0.56 27.15
N THR A 213 14.70 -1.31 26.04
CA THR A 213 15.79 -2.23 25.65
C THR A 213 16.87 -1.56 24.81
N ASN A 214 16.48 -0.69 23.87
CA ASN A 214 17.30 -0.17 22.78
C ASN A 214 17.32 1.37 22.72
N GLY A 215 16.59 2.05 23.61
CA GLY A 215 16.59 3.53 23.68
C GLY A 215 15.88 4.21 22.51
N THR A 216 15.02 3.49 21.78
CA THR A 216 14.33 4.00 20.57
C THR A 216 12.82 3.77 20.63
N ARG A 217 12.04 4.69 20.06
CA ARG A 217 10.59 4.54 19.83
C ARG A 217 10.24 4.21 18.38
N LEU A 218 11.25 3.93 17.56
CA LEU A 218 11.09 3.61 16.15
C LEU A 218 10.79 2.13 15.95
N ASP A 219 10.35 1.79 14.74
CA ASP A 219 10.12 0.40 14.39
C ASP A 219 11.47 -0.30 14.21
N THR A 220 11.68 -1.34 15.00
CA THR A 220 12.89 -2.15 14.96
C THR A 220 12.53 -3.57 14.52
N PHE A 221 13.34 -4.23 13.69
CA PHE A 221 13.15 -5.65 13.36
C PHE A 221 14.45 -6.24 12.81
N LEU A 222 14.63 -7.56 12.83
CA LEU A 222 15.84 -8.20 12.31
C LEU A 222 15.79 -8.33 10.78
N LEU A 223 16.95 -8.40 10.12
CA LEU A 223 17.03 -8.76 8.69
C LEU A 223 16.34 -10.11 8.42
N GLY A 224 16.47 -11.05 9.35
CA GLY A 224 15.78 -12.34 9.30
C GLY A 224 14.26 -12.19 9.27
N ASP A 225 13.68 -11.31 10.10
CA ASP A 225 12.23 -11.08 10.14
C ASP A 225 11.71 -10.48 8.83
N LEU A 226 12.49 -9.56 8.25
CA LEU A 226 12.19 -8.95 6.96
C LEU A 226 12.18 -10.00 5.85
N LEU A 227 13.20 -10.86 5.80
CA LEU A 227 13.30 -11.94 4.80
C LEU A 227 12.24 -13.02 5.00
N ASN A 228 11.92 -13.39 6.24
CA ASN A 228 10.81 -14.28 6.57
C ASN A 228 9.48 -13.76 6.02
N SER A 229 9.25 -12.46 6.21
CA SER A 229 8.05 -11.79 5.71
C SER A 229 8.07 -11.64 4.18
N ALA A 230 9.25 -11.52 3.57
CA ALA A 230 9.44 -11.32 2.13
C ALA A 230 9.31 -12.57 1.25
N GLN A 231 9.40 -13.78 1.84
CA GLN A 231 9.44 -15.05 1.09
C GLN A 231 8.19 -15.34 0.25
N GLY A 232 7.05 -14.71 0.57
CA GLY A 232 5.82 -14.88 -0.19
C GLY A 232 5.31 -16.32 -0.22
N GLN A 233 4.40 -16.63 -1.15
CA GLN A 233 3.97 -18.00 -1.44
C GLN A 233 5.08 -18.75 -2.21
N LYS A 234 5.37 -19.98 -1.82
CA LYS A 234 6.30 -20.86 -2.55
C LYS A 234 5.70 -21.32 -3.88
N ASP A 235 6.54 -21.82 -4.78
CA ASP A 235 6.12 -22.25 -6.12
C ASP A 235 5.16 -23.45 -6.09
N ASP A 236 5.17 -24.23 -5.00
CA ASP A 236 4.22 -25.32 -4.73
C ASP A 236 2.87 -24.84 -4.15
N GLY A 237 2.70 -23.52 -3.98
CA GLY A 237 1.51 -22.92 -3.41
C GLY A 237 1.46 -22.89 -1.88
N SER A 238 2.46 -23.43 -1.18
CA SER A 238 2.52 -23.43 0.28
C SER A 238 3.05 -22.10 0.86
N CYS A 239 2.69 -21.81 2.11
CA CYS A 239 3.22 -20.67 2.84
C CYS A 239 4.48 -21.09 3.62
N PRO A 240 5.54 -20.27 3.65
CA PRO A 240 6.66 -20.47 4.55
C PRO A 240 6.20 -20.35 6.00
N ASP A 241 6.66 -21.26 6.86
CA ASP A 241 6.46 -21.16 8.30
C ASP A 241 7.26 -19.98 8.86
N THR A 242 6.57 -18.97 9.39
CA THR A 242 7.17 -17.76 9.95
C THR A 242 7.98 -18.01 11.23
N THR A 243 7.83 -19.19 11.86
CA THR A 243 8.60 -19.57 13.04
C THR A 243 10.02 -20.04 12.68
N ILE A 244 10.26 -20.36 11.40
CA ILE A 244 11.55 -20.84 10.92
C ILE A 244 12.30 -19.65 10.28
N PRO A 245 13.50 -19.28 10.78
CA PRO A 245 14.33 -18.26 10.16
C PRO A 245 14.68 -18.60 8.71
N TYR A 246 14.68 -17.58 7.84
CA TYR A 246 15.03 -17.73 6.44
C TYR A 246 16.45 -18.26 6.32
N ASP A 247 16.61 -19.34 5.57
CA ASP A 247 17.94 -19.85 5.26
C ASP A 247 18.52 -19.11 4.06
N PHE A 248 19.53 -18.28 4.34
CA PHE A 248 20.26 -17.53 3.32
C PHE A 248 21.13 -18.43 2.43
N ASN A 249 21.31 -19.71 2.80
CA ASN A 249 22.04 -20.69 1.99
C ASN A 249 21.15 -21.37 0.94
N THR A 250 19.86 -21.00 0.88
CA THR A 250 18.98 -21.40 -0.23
C THR A 250 19.54 -20.93 -1.58
N VAL A 251 19.30 -21.71 -2.63
CA VAL A 251 19.81 -21.42 -3.98
C VAL A 251 19.18 -20.12 -4.49
N SER A 252 20.02 -19.22 -5.00
CA SER A 252 19.60 -17.96 -5.58
C SER A 252 18.88 -18.18 -6.92
N THR A 253 17.84 -17.37 -7.15
CA THR A 253 17.13 -17.31 -8.43
C THR A 253 17.58 -16.14 -9.29
N ALA A 254 18.60 -15.37 -8.86
CA ALA A 254 19.03 -14.18 -9.59
C ALA A 254 19.75 -14.52 -10.91
N ASP A 255 19.51 -13.73 -11.95
CA ASP A 255 20.03 -14.01 -13.30
C ASP A 255 21.57 -13.97 -13.37
N GLY A 256 22.22 -13.19 -12.50
CA GLY A 256 23.68 -13.11 -12.39
C GLY A 256 24.31 -14.16 -11.46
N ALA A 257 23.49 -14.97 -10.77
CA ALA A 257 23.98 -15.99 -9.85
C ALA A 257 24.49 -17.22 -10.61
N LYS A 258 25.60 -17.81 -10.13
CA LYS A 258 26.09 -19.08 -10.66
C LYS A 258 25.13 -20.23 -10.30
N PRO A 259 25.11 -21.33 -11.08
CA PRO A 259 24.33 -22.51 -10.72
C PRO A 259 24.66 -23.02 -9.31
N GLY A 260 23.67 -23.04 -8.42
CA GLY A 260 23.83 -23.46 -7.02
C GLY A 260 24.45 -22.41 -6.10
N GLU A 261 24.59 -21.14 -6.55
CA GLU A 261 25.04 -20.06 -5.69
C GLU A 261 23.95 -19.68 -4.66
N PRO A 262 24.28 -19.57 -3.36
CA PRO A 262 23.30 -19.23 -2.34
C PRO A 262 22.86 -17.76 -2.42
N VAL A 263 21.64 -17.46 -1.95
CA VAL A 263 21.08 -16.11 -1.86
C VAL A 263 21.99 -15.18 -1.04
N ARG A 264 22.66 -15.70 0.01
CA ARG A 264 23.72 -14.99 0.75
C ARG A 264 24.82 -14.40 -0.15
N SER A 265 25.21 -15.14 -1.19
CA SER A 265 26.31 -14.79 -2.07
C SER A 265 25.87 -13.88 -3.22
N ALA A 266 24.73 -14.22 -3.83
CA ALA A 266 24.18 -13.44 -4.93
C ALA A 266 23.61 -12.09 -4.48
N GLY A 267 22.97 -12.06 -3.31
CA GLY A 267 22.17 -10.94 -2.85
C GLY A 267 20.77 -10.92 -3.46
N GLY A 268 20.11 -9.76 -3.41
CA GLY A 268 18.81 -9.57 -4.04
C GLY A 268 18.16 -8.24 -3.70
N ILE A 269 16.95 -8.01 -4.22
CA ILE A 269 16.17 -6.81 -3.95
C ILE A 269 14.93 -7.19 -3.13
N ILE A 270 14.74 -6.52 -2.00
CA ILE A 270 13.54 -6.62 -1.16
C ILE A 270 12.75 -5.33 -1.34
N SER A 271 11.57 -5.44 -1.95
CA SER A 271 10.62 -4.33 -2.00
C SER A 271 9.77 -4.38 -0.74
N THR A 272 9.77 -3.31 0.05
CA THR A 272 9.00 -3.19 1.29
C THR A 272 8.09 -1.96 1.22
N PRO A 273 6.98 -2.02 0.47
CA PRO A 273 5.99 -0.96 0.50
C PRO A 273 5.44 -0.75 1.92
N ILE A 274 5.30 0.51 2.31
CA ILE A 274 4.63 0.94 3.53
C ILE A 274 3.24 1.39 3.12
N PHE A 275 2.23 0.58 3.41
CA PHE A 275 0.84 0.81 3.03
C PHE A 275 0.08 1.52 4.16
N TYR A 276 -0.32 2.77 3.94
CA TYR A 276 -1.08 3.58 4.91
C TYR A 276 -2.60 3.45 4.70
N THR A 277 -3.36 3.29 5.79
CA THR A 277 -4.82 3.17 5.76
C THR A 277 -5.44 3.60 7.09
N ASN A 278 -6.62 4.18 7.05
CA ASN A 278 -7.43 4.50 8.24
C ASN A 278 -8.83 3.86 8.19
N LYS A 279 -9.01 2.82 7.37
CA LYS A 279 -10.31 2.12 7.19
C LYS A 279 -10.86 1.50 8.47
N ALA A 280 -10.03 1.23 9.49
CA ALA A 280 -10.45 0.56 10.72
C ALA A 280 -11.32 1.44 11.63
N GLN A 281 -11.23 2.78 11.51
CA GLN A 281 -12.03 3.72 12.29
C GLN A 281 -12.76 4.70 11.36
N PRO A 282 -13.91 4.29 10.79
CA PRO A 282 -14.62 5.07 9.77
C PRO A 282 -15.23 6.38 10.26
N PHE A 283 -15.43 6.54 11.58
CA PHE A 283 -16.26 7.59 12.14
C PHE A 283 -15.44 8.50 13.08
N SER A 284 -15.02 9.65 12.54
CA SER A 284 -14.55 10.79 13.33
C SER A 284 -15.48 11.97 13.03
N LEU A 285 -16.35 12.27 13.99
CA LEU A 285 -17.37 13.33 13.87
C LEU A 285 -16.78 14.74 13.84
N ASN A 286 -15.52 14.90 14.27
CA ASN A 286 -14.87 16.21 14.42
C ASN A 286 -13.99 16.60 13.23
N GLY A 287 -14.01 15.82 12.14
CA GLY A 287 -13.11 16.05 11.00
C GLY A 287 -11.64 15.71 11.27
N GLU A 288 -11.33 15.13 12.44
CA GLU A 288 -10.00 14.61 12.75
C GLU A 288 -9.76 13.30 11.98
N ILE A 289 -8.52 13.08 11.54
CA ILE A 289 -8.13 11.79 10.95
C ILE A 289 -8.23 10.74 12.06
N ALA A 290 -9.17 9.80 11.89
CA ALA A 290 -9.24 8.60 12.72
C ALA A 290 -7.92 7.83 12.64
N SER A 291 -7.54 7.12 13.71
CA SER A 291 -6.20 6.53 13.89
C SER A 291 -5.63 5.96 12.58
N LEU A 292 -4.49 6.52 12.13
CA LEU A 292 -3.83 6.09 10.92
C LEU A 292 -3.00 4.84 11.23
N ASP A 293 -3.24 3.77 10.49
CA ASP A 293 -2.48 2.53 10.58
C ASP A 293 -1.59 2.38 9.33
N TYR A 294 -0.52 1.63 9.46
CA TYR A 294 0.34 1.28 8.33
C TYR A 294 0.77 -0.18 8.35
N LYS A 295 1.13 -0.69 7.18
CA LYS A 295 1.61 -2.06 7.02
C LYS A 295 2.88 -2.12 6.18
N TYR A 296 3.91 -2.80 6.65
CA TYR A 296 5.03 -3.20 5.79
C TYR A 296 4.65 -4.46 5.02
N LEU A 297 4.80 -4.40 3.69
CA LEU A 297 4.49 -5.49 2.76
C LEU A 297 5.75 -6.02 2.07
N PRO A 298 6.75 -6.51 2.82
CA PRO A 298 8.01 -6.97 2.23
C PRO A 298 7.78 -8.08 1.20
N SER A 299 8.53 -8.02 0.11
CA SER A 299 8.49 -9.00 -0.98
C SER A 299 9.87 -9.11 -1.61
N PHE A 300 10.37 -10.33 -1.73
CA PHE A 300 11.63 -10.61 -2.40
C PHE A 300 11.42 -10.68 -3.91
N ILE A 301 12.15 -9.84 -4.66
CA ILE A 301 12.06 -9.83 -6.13
C ILE A 301 12.93 -10.95 -6.70
N LYS A 302 12.30 -12.07 -7.07
CA LYS A 302 12.96 -13.21 -7.74
C LYS A 302 13.64 -12.74 -9.05
N GLY A 303 14.77 -13.37 -9.41
CA GLY A 303 15.52 -13.01 -10.63
C GLY A 303 16.45 -11.80 -10.50
N SER A 304 16.25 -10.94 -9.50
CA SER A 304 17.03 -9.71 -9.36
C SER A 304 18.25 -9.89 -8.45
N GLU A 305 19.45 -9.56 -8.96
CA GLU A 305 20.64 -9.34 -8.14
C GLU A 305 20.85 -7.85 -7.86
N PHE A 306 21.52 -7.54 -6.75
CA PHE A 306 22.03 -6.19 -6.52
C PHE A 306 23.48 -6.24 -6.07
N LYS A 307 24.33 -5.50 -6.79
CA LYS A 307 25.76 -5.38 -6.52
C LYS A 307 26.23 -3.95 -6.67
N VAL A 308 27.26 -3.59 -5.92
CA VAL A 308 27.88 -2.27 -5.95
C VAL A 308 29.39 -2.43 -5.94
N VAL A 309 30.07 -1.77 -6.87
CA VAL A 309 31.53 -1.71 -6.89
C VAL A 309 31.98 -0.38 -6.32
N GLU A 310 32.72 -0.44 -5.22
CA GLU A 310 33.39 0.69 -4.61
C GLU A 310 34.86 0.70 -5.03
N THR A 311 35.42 1.89 -5.25
CA THR A 311 36.84 2.07 -5.50
C THR A 311 37.44 2.84 -4.33
N VAL A 312 38.31 2.19 -3.56
CA VAL A 312 39.03 2.79 -2.44
C VAL A 312 40.41 3.20 -2.93
N THR A 313 40.78 4.45 -2.72
CA THR A 313 42.16 4.89 -2.97
C THR A 313 42.96 4.76 -1.69
N ASN A 314 44.05 4.03 -1.74
CA ASN A 314 44.96 3.84 -0.61
C ASN A 314 45.95 5.01 -0.51
N GLN A 315 46.56 5.18 0.66
CA GLN A 315 47.52 6.27 0.92
C GLN A 315 48.78 6.18 0.06
N ASP A 316 49.13 4.98 -0.40
CA ASP A 316 50.26 4.72 -1.30
C ASP A 316 49.95 5.02 -2.78
N GLY A 317 48.74 5.52 -3.06
CA GLY A 317 48.26 5.79 -4.41
C GLY A 317 47.77 4.54 -5.15
N SER A 318 47.79 3.36 -4.54
CA SER A 318 47.15 2.15 -5.10
C SER A 318 45.63 2.26 -5.01
N LEU A 319 44.94 1.48 -5.85
CA LEU A 319 43.48 1.38 -5.84
C LEU A 319 43.07 -0.01 -5.36
N THR A 320 42.05 -0.08 -4.53
CA THR A 320 41.40 -1.33 -4.15
C THR A 320 39.96 -1.29 -4.62
N TYR A 321 39.58 -2.24 -5.47
CA TYR A 321 38.19 -2.42 -5.86
C TYR A 321 37.50 -3.36 -4.87
N VAL A 322 36.36 -2.92 -4.36
CA VAL A 322 35.53 -3.63 -3.39
C VAL A 322 34.18 -3.91 -4.05
N ASP A 323 34.01 -5.14 -4.51
CA ASP A 323 32.81 -5.63 -5.22
C ASP A 323 31.83 -6.22 -4.19
N ARG A 324 30.81 -5.45 -3.84
CA ARG A 324 29.84 -5.73 -2.76
C ARG A 324 28.58 -6.35 -3.34
N HIS A 325 28.17 -7.48 -2.78
CA HIS A 325 26.91 -8.14 -3.05
C HIS A 325 26.08 -8.22 -1.77
N GLY A 326 24.76 -8.16 -1.91
CA GLY A 326 23.85 -8.38 -0.79
C GLY A 326 22.45 -7.87 -1.06
N PHE A 327 21.74 -7.48 0.00
CA PHE A 327 20.33 -7.14 -0.09
C PHE A 327 20.15 -5.63 -0.21
N ARG A 328 19.45 -5.21 -1.26
CA ARG A 328 18.90 -3.84 -1.33
C ARG A 328 17.45 -3.86 -0.88
N VAL A 329 17.18 -3.19 0.23
CA VAL A 329 15.81 -2.97 0.70
C VAL A 329 15.33 -1.64 0.15
N VAL A 330 14.15 -1.65 -0.48
CA VAL A 330 13.52 -0.48 -1.08
C VAL A 330 12.18 -0.24 -0.40
N PHE A 331 12.06 0.89 0.27
CA PHE A 331 10.83 1.35 0.90
C PHE A 331 10.06 2.24 -0.07
N ALA A 332 8.79 1.92 -0.29
CA ALA A 332 7.89 2.72 -1.10
C ALA A 332 6.64 3.08 -0.29
N GLN A 333 6.34 4.37 -0.17
CA GLN A 333 5.14 4.80 0.54
C GLN A 333 3.94 4.75 -0.40
N THR A 334 2.88 4.06 0.02
CA THR A 334 1.64 3.89 -0.75
C THR A 334 0.46 3.73 0.19
N GLY A 335 -0.77 3.76 -0.31
CA GLY A 335 -1.94 3.59 0.54
C GLY A 335 -3.17 4.34 0.05
N SER A 336 -4.20 4.32 0.87
CA SER A 336 -5.43 5.06 0.66
C SER A 336 -5.90 5.57 2.02
N ILE A 337 -5.86 6.88 2.20
CA ILE A 337 -6.30 7.53 3.43
C ILE A 337 -7.59 8.27 3.09
N GLY A 338 -8.65 7.95 3.82
CA GLY A 338 -9.98 8.52 3.62
C GLY A 338 -10.31 9.57 4.67
N ILE A 339 -10.74 10.75 4.25
CA ILE A 339 -11.23 11.79 5.16
C ILE A 339 -12.72 12.01 4.89
N PHE A 340 -13.50 12.22 5.95
CA PHE A 340 -14.93 12.46 5.80
C PHE A 340 -15.20 13.66 4.88
N ASN A 341 -16.05 13.46 3.87
CA ASN A 341 -16.42 14.49 2.93
C ASN A 341 -17.95 14.52 2.77
N MET A 342 -18.57 15.63 3.18
CA MET A 342 -20.03 15.80 3.16
C MET A 342 -20.59 15.75 1.75
N ILE A 343 -19.86 16.26 0.75
CA ILE A 343 -20.29 16.23 -0.65
C ILE A 343 -20.35 14.77 -1.12
N ASN A 344 -19.32 13.97 -0.83
CA ASN A 344 -19.32 12.55 -1.17
C ASN A 344 -20.45 11.81 -0.43
N ALA A 345 -20.64 12.07 0.86
CA ALA A 345 -21.75 11.49 1.62
C ALA A 345 -23.12 11.82 1.00
N LEU A 346 -23.35 13.10 0.66
CA LEU A 346 -24.58 13.56 0.02
C LEU A 346 -24.79 12.94 -1.36
N LEU A 347 -23.74 12.87 -2.18
CA LEU A 347 -23.81 12.22 -3.50
C LEU A 347 -24.21 10.75 -3.38
N ASN A 348 -23.69 10.02 -2.38
CA ASN A 348 -24.09 8.64 -2.13
C ASN A 348 -25.55 8.53 -1.68
N VAL A 349 -26.04 9.45 -0.84
CA VAL A 349 -27.44 9.49 -0.41
C VAL A 349 -28.37 9.82 -1.59
N VAL A 350 -28.01 10.79 -2.43
CA VAL A 350 -28.78 11.18 -3.62
C VAL A 350 -28.83 10.04 -4.63
N ALA A 351 -27.70 9.38 -4.88
CA ALA A 351 -27.67 8.17 -5.71
C ALA A 351 -28.58 7.08 -5.12
N GLY A 352 -28.57 6.90 -3.80
CA GLY A 352 -29.46 6.00 -3.08
C GLY A 352 -30.94 6.30 -3.27
N PHE A 353 -31.34 7.58 -3.23
CA PHE A 353 -32.73 7.99 -3.50
C PHE A 353 -33.19 7.63 -4.91
N ALA A 354 -32.31 7.69 -5.90
CA ALA A 354 -32.64 7.27 -7.27
C ALA A 354 -32.98 5.77 -7.34
N LEU A 355 -32.32 4.91 -6.56
CA LEU A 355 -32.67 3.48 -6.47
C LEU A 355 -34.06 3.26 -5.87
N PHE A 356 -34.53 4.11 -4.95
CA PHE A 356 -35.89 3.99 -4.42
C PHE A 356 -36.97 4.24 -5.49
N SER A 357 -36.71 5.10 -6.47
CA SER A 357 -37.62 5.29 -7.60
C SER A 357 -37.76 4.03 -8.45
N VAL A 358 -36.68 3.25 -8.60
CA VAL A 358 -36.73 1.96 -9.31
C VAL A 358 -37.64 0.96 -8.58
N ALA A 359 -37.60 0.93 -7.25
CA ALA A 359 -38.53 0.09 -6.48
C ALA A 359 -39.99 0.46 -6.73
N ALA A 360 -40.31 1.75 -6.79
CA ALA A 360 -41.66 2.21 -7.12
C ALA A 360 -42.11 1.75 -8.51
N VAL A 361 -41.23 1.83 -9.52
CA VAL A 361 -41.52 1.35 -10.88
C VAL A 361 -41.79 -0.16 -10.91
N ILE A 362 -41.03 -0.95 -10.15
CA ILE A 362 -41.25 -2.40 -10.04
C ILE A 362 -42.61 -2.69 -9.39
N VAL A 363 -42.92 -2.04 -8.27
CA VAL A 363 -44.22 -2.21 -7.57
C VAL A 363 -45.38 -1.79 -8.47
N ASP A 364 -45.23 -0.68 -9.19
CA ASP A 364 -46.21 -0.20 -10.17
C ASP A 364 -46.43 -1.21 -11.30
N SER A 365 -45.36 -1.82 -11.79
CA SER A 365 -45.45 -2.86 -12.83
C SER A 365 -46.20 -4.09 -12.31
N ILE A 366 -45.91 -4.53 -11.08
CA ILE A 366 -46.63 -5.64 -10.44
C ILE A 366 -48.11 -5.28 -10.25
N MET A 367 -48.40 -4.08 -9.77
CA MET A 367 -49.77 -3.60 -9.54
C MET A 367 -50.59 -3.59 -10.83
N LEU A 368 -50.03 -3.08 -11.94
CA LEU A 368 -50.75 -2.89 -13.20
C LEU A 368 -50.86 -4.16 -14.05
N TYR A 369 -49.90 -5.09 -13.96
CA TYR A 369 -49.88 -6.25 -14.87
C TYR A 369 -50.20 -7.57 -14.18
N ILE A 370 -49.81 -7.76 -12.91
CA ILE A 370 -49.81 -9.06 -12.24
C ILE A 370 -51.02 -9.24 -11.30
N LEU A 371 -51.42 -8.21 -10.54
CA LEU A 371 -52.47 -8.37 -9.53
C LEU A 371 -53.86 -8.66 -10.11
N PRO A 372 -54.72 -9.43 -9.40
CA PRO A 372 -56.05 -9.79 -9.88
C PRO A 372 -56.95 -8.58 -10.19
N LYS A 373 -56.82 -7.51 -9.40
CA LYS A 373 -57.59 -6.27 -9.52
C LYS A 373 -56.93 -5.22 -10.42
N ARG A 374 -56.02 -5.62 -11.31
CA ARG A 374 -55.27 -4.71 -12.20
C ARG A 374 -56.12 -3.70 -12.96
N LYS A 375 -57.33 -4.07 -13.42
CA LYS A 375 -58.23 -3.16 -14.16
C LYS A 375 -58.70 -1.99 -13.30
N GLU A 376 -58.97 -2.22 -12.01
CA GLU A 376 -59.36 -1.16 -11.06
C GLU A 376 -58.18 -0.23 -10.79
N TYR A 377 -56.95 -0.75 -10.65
CA TYR A 377 -55.76 0.08 -10.51
C TYR A 377 -55.46 0.90 -11.76
N GLN A 378 -55.70 0.33 -12.94
CA GLN A 378 -55.44 0.96 -14.22
C GLN A 378 -56.40 2.13 -14.47
N SER A 379 -57.70 1.96 -14.18
CA SER A 379 -58.69 3.04 -14.29
C SER A 379 -58.50 4.13 -13.23
N ALA A 380 -57.97 3.80 -12.06
CA ALA A 380 -57.64 4.78 -11.03
C ALA A 380 -56.36 5.58 -11.35
N LYS A 381 -55.37 4.96 -11.99
CA LYS A 381 -54.07 5.58 -12.30
C LYS A 381 -54.07 6.38 -13.60
N PHE A 382 -54.75 5.90 -14.63
CA PHE A 382 -54.77 6.51 -15.95
C PHE A 382 -56.12 7.18 -16.22
N GLN A 383 -56.09 8.44 -16.65
CA GLN A 383 -57.25 9.14 -17.17
C GLN A 383 -57.08 9.28 -18.68
N GLU A 384 -57.94 8.62 -19.45
CA GLU A 384 -57.99 8.79 -20.90
C GLU A 384 -58.45 10.21 -21.21
N THR A 385 -57.66 10.94 -22.01
CA THR A 385 -58.00 12.28 -22.48
C THR A 385 -58.15 12.23 -23.99
N ALA A 386 -59.23 12.81 -24.52
CA ALA A 386 -59.39 12.96 -25.95
C ALA A 386 -58.32 13.94 -26.47
N VAL A 387 -57.52 13.50 -27.44
CA VAL A 387 -56.59 14.39 -28.14
C VAL A 387 -57.45 15.39 -28.91
N LEU A 388 -57.39 16.67 -28.52
CA LEU A 388 -57.92 17.76 -29.32
C LEU A 388 -57.02 17.92 -30.54
N HIS A 389 -57.24 17.09 -31.57
CA HIS A 389 -56.72 17.38 -32.90
C HIS A 389 -57.48 18.62 -33.40
N PRO A 390 -56.80 19.71 -33.80
CA PRO A 390 -57.45 20.77 -34.53
C PRO A 390 -57.81 20.22 -35.90
N THR A 391 -58.99 19.62 -36.02
CA THR A 391 -59.63 19.53 -37.32
C THR A 391 -59.92 20.96 -37.74
N ASN A 392 -59.19 21.43 -38.76
CA ASN A 392 -59.51 22.65 -39.46
C ASN A 392 -61.02 22.73 -39.69
N GLU A 393 -61.67 23.71 -39.07
CA GLU A 393 -62.51 24.70 -39.76
C GLU A 393 -63.25 25.58 -38.74
N ASN A 394 -63.09 26.89 -38.93
CA ASN A 394 -63.98 27.97 -38.52
C ASN A 394 -64.06 28.33 -37.02
N ASN A 395 -63.32 29.41 -36.71
CA ASN A 395 -63.63 30.45 -35.72
C ASN A 395 -64.99 30.30 -35.00
N GLN A 396 -65.02 29.50 -33.94
CA GLN A 396 -65.96 29.68 -32.84
C GLN A 396 -65.19 29.61 -31.54
N ALA A 397 -65.31 30.68 -30.76
CA ALA A 397 -64.68 30.83 -29.47
C ALA A 397 -65.10 29.69 -28.53
N LEU A 398 -64.12 28.97 -28.00
CA LEU A 398 -64.31 27.96 -26.96
C LEU A 398 -64.81 28.66 -25.67
N PRO A 399 -65.91 28.21 -25.05
CA PRO A 399 -66.31 28.70 -23.73
C PRO A 399 -65.32 28.21 -22.65
N PRO A 400 -65.17 28.94 -21.54
CA PRO A 400 -64.25 28.57 -20.47
C PRO A 400 -64.67 27.24 -19.84
N LEU A 401 -63.73 26.30 -19.78
CA LEU A 401 -63.87 25.03 -19.06
C LEU A 401 -63.94 25.32 -17.55
N HIS A 402 -65.16 25.41 -17.02
CA HIS A 402 -65.40 25.35 -15.60
C HIS A 402 -65.28 23.89 -15.14
N PHE A 403 -64.14 23.55 -14.53
CA PHE A 403 -64.01 22.31 -13.78
C PHE A 403 -64.76 22.45 -12.45
N SER A 404 -65.91 21.78 -12.34
CA SER A 404 -66.61 21.59 -11.08
C SER A 404 -65.96 20.42 -10.33
N TYR A 405 -65.32 20.73 -9.20
CA TYR A 405 -64.72 19.75 -8.32
C TYR A 405 -65.80 19.15 -7.40
N LYS A 406 -65.88 17.82 -7.36
CA LYS A 406 -66.49 17.06 -6.25
C LYS A 406 -65.39 16.45 -5.40
#